data_AF-A0A9X1T0X3-F1
#
_entry.id   AF-A0A9X1T0X3-F1
#
_cell.length_a   1.000
_cell.length_b   1.000
_cell.length_c   1.000
_cell.angle_alpha   90.00
_cell.angle_beta   90.00
_cell.angle_gamma   90.00
#
_symmetry.space_group_name_H-M   'P 1'
#
loop_
_entity.id
_entity.type
_entity.pdbx_description
1 polymer ?
#
loop_
_entity_poly.entity_id
_entity_poly.type
_entity_poly.pdbx_seq_one_letter_code
_entity_poly.pdbx_strand_id
1 'polypeptide(L)'
;MTARQAIMPADRHALYEKHGYSAAIRSGELLFVSGQVGSRPDGSPEPDFSAQVERAFENLKATLAAAGCTLDDVLDVTTFHTDPERQFDTVLPIKARHFDTKPYPAWTALGVTWLAGFDFEIKVIARIP
;
A
#
# COMPACT_ATOMS: atom_id res chain seq x y z
N MET A 1 -5.69 22.07 17.65
CA MET A 1 -5.20 20.69 17.45
C MET A 1 -5.46 20.31 16.00
N THR A 2 -4.47 19.80 15.28
CA THR A 2 -4.66 19.34 13.89
C THR A 2 -5.58 18.12 13.93
N ALA A 3 -6.80 18.25 13.39
CA ALA A 3 -7.77 17.17 13.40
C ALA A 3 -7.30 16.04 12.46
N ARG A 4 -7.45 14.79 12.89
CA ARG A 4 -7.27 13.63 12.00
C ARG A 4 -8.41 13.58 10.99
N GLN A 5 -8.09 13.38 9.72
CA GLN A 5 -9.08 13.23 8.66
C GLN A 5 -8.91 11.88 7.98
N ALA A 6 -9.97 11.08 7.94
CA ALA A 6 -9.97 9.83 7.19
C ALA A 6 -10.01 10.09 5.69
N ILE A 7 -9.18 9.37 4.96
CA ILE A 7 -9.14 9.35 3.50
C ILE A 7 -9.57 7.96 3.05
N MET A 8 -10.46 7.91 2.06
CA MET A 8 -11.01 6.68 1.49
C MET A 8 -10.98 6.78 -0.03
N PRO A 9 -10.43 5.79 -0.76
CA PRO A 9 -10.52 5.76 -2.21
C PRO A 9 -11.97 5.59 -2.69
N ALA A 10 -12.24 6.06 -3.91
CA ALA A 10 -13.55 5.92 -4.55
C ALA A 10 -13.88 4.43 -4.77
N ASP A 11 -12.93 3.70 -5.35
CA ASP A 11 -13.04 2.27 -5.66
C ASP A 11 -12.56 1.38 -4.51
N ARG A 12 -12.96 1.74 -3.29
CA ARG A 12 -12.52 1.03 -2.07
C ARG A 12 -12.98 -0.43 -2.06
N HIS A 13 -12.10 -1.32 -1.64
CA HIS A 13 -12.45 -2.71 -1.37
C HIS A 13 -13.31 -2.85 -0.11
N ALA A 14 -14.08 -3.93 -0.01
CA ALA A 14 -15.01 -4.18 1.11
C ALA A 14 -14.33 -4.31 2.49
N LEU A 15 -13.00 -4.55 2.57
CA LEU A 15 -12.30 -4.81 3.84
C LEU A 15 -12.39 -3.64 4.83
N TYR A 16 -12.36 -2.38 4.37
CA TYR A 16 -12.37 -1.22 5.27
C TYR A 16 -13.65 -1.14 6.11
N GLU A 17 -14.80 -1.33 5.47
CA GLU A 17 -16.10 -1.33 6.13
C GLU A 17 -16.26 -2.59 6.99
N LYS A 18 -15.85 -3.75 6.46
CA LYS A 18 -15.94 -5.04 7.17
C LYS A 18 -15.11 -5.08 8.46
N HIS A 19 -13.94 -4.44 8.48
CA HIS A 19 -12.99 -4.53 9.59
C HIS A 19 -12.85 -3.22 10.38
N GLY A 20 -13.50 -2.13 9.98
CA GLY A 20 -13.59 -0.90 10.76
C GLY A 20 -12.28 -0.09 10.82
N TYR A 21 -11.61 0.12 9.69
CA TYR A 21 -10.40 0.94 9.59
C TYR A 21 -10.43 1.85 8.35
N SER A 22 -9.70 2.97 8.41
CA SER A 22 -9.59 3.91 7.28
C SER A 22 -8.50 3.46 6.30
N ALA A 23 -8.64 3.80 5.02
CA ALA A 23 -7.59 3.52 4.03
C ALA A 23 -6.32 4.34 4.29
N ALA A 24 -6.50 5.59 4.69
CA ALA A 24 -5.44 6.42 5.22
C ALA A 24 -5.99 7.46 6.21
N ILE A 25 -5.09 8.01 7.04
CA ILE A 25 -5.36 9.15 7.91
C ILE A 25 -4.42 10.29 7.53
N ARG A 26 -5.01 11.44 7.19
CA ARG A 26 -4.31 12.72 7.12
C ARG A 26 -4.17 13.31 8.52
N SER A 27 -2.97 13.75 8.86
CA SER A 27 -2.67 14.52 10.07
C SER A 27 -1.67 15.64 9.72
N GLY A 28 -2.21 16.84 9.44
CA GLY A 28 -1.41 17.96 8.96
C GLY A 28 -0.88 17.71 7.55
N GLU A 29 0.44 17.77 7.40
CA GLU A 29 1.18 17.56 6.15
C GLU A 29 1.62 16.09 5.97
N LEU A 30 1.18 15.17 6.84
CA LEU A 30 1.49 13.74 6.73
C LEU A 30 0.24 12.93 6.42
N LEU A 31 0.42 11.93 5.56
CA LEU A 31 -0.54 10.90 5.25
C LEU A 31 -0.02 9.55 5.72
N PHE A 32 -0.73 8.95 6.67
CA PHE A 32 -0.46 7.60 7.15
C PHE A 32 -1.39 6.64 6.43
N VAL A 33 -0.84 5.82 5.54
CA VAL A 33 -1.62 4.88 4.73
C VAL A 33 -1.64 3.53 5.44
N SER A 34 -2.83 2.93 5.58
CA SER A 34 -2.95 1.54 6.02
C SER A 34 -2.28 0.60 5.01
N GLY A 35 -1.87 -0.58 5.47
CA GLY A 35 -1.29 -1.60 4.59
C GLY A 35 -2.18 -1.87 3.37
N GLN A 36 -1.58 -1.74 2.19
CA GLN A 36 -2.24 -2.00 0.92
C GLN A 36 -1.84 -3.39 0.46
N VAL A 37 -2.84 -4.19 0.16
CA VAL A 37 -2.72 -5.58 -0.30
C VAL A 37 -3.34 -5.72 -1.68
N GLY A 38 -3.00 -6.80 -2.38
CA GLY A 38 -3.58 -7.14 -3.68
C GLY A 38 -5.01 -7.66 -3.59
N SER A 39 -5.92 -6.88 -3.01
CA SER A 39 -7.33 -7.23 -2.88
C SER A 39 -8.13 -6.84 -4.11
N ARG A 40 -9.07 -7.71 -4.45
CA ARG A 40 -10.16 -7.44 -5.39
C ARG A 40 -11.26 -6.63 -4.70
N PRO A 41 -12.23 -6.06 -5.44
CA PRO A 41 -13.28 -5.23 -4.85
C PRO A 41 -14.08 -5.90 -3.72
N ASP A 42 -14.26 -7.22 -3.81
CA ASP A 42 -14.93 -8.05 -2.79
C ASP A 42 -14.07 -8.29 -1.53
N GLY A 43 -12.83 -7.83 -1.51
CA GLY A 43 -11.87 -7.99 -0.43
C GLY A 43 -11.07 -9.30 -0.47
N SER A 44 -11.30 -10.16 -1.45
CA SER A 44 -10.52 -11.40 -1.60
C SER A 44 -9.16 -11.14 -2.27
N PRO A 45 -8.14 -11.97 -1.98
CA PRO A 45 -6.84 -11.85 -2.65
C PRO A 45 -6.94 -12.13 -4.15
N GLU A 46 -6.12 -11.41 -4.92
CA GLU A 46 -5.77 -11.79 -6.27
C GLU A 46 -4.94 -13.09 -6.22
N PRO A 47 -5.36 -14.18 -6.89
CA PRO A 47 -4.72 -15.49 -6.80
C PRO A 47 -3.32 -15.58 -7.43
N ASP A 48 -3.04 -14.84 -8.50
CA ASP A 48 -1.68 -14.79 -9.07
C ASP A 48 -0.80 -13.83 -8.28
N PHE A 49 0.37 -14.29 -7.82
CA PHE A 49 1.22 -13.49 -6.94
C PHE A 49 1.73 -12.20 -7.60
N SER A 50 2.14 -12.26 -8.86
CA SER A 50 2.61 -11.08 -9.60
C SER A 50 1.48 -10.06 -9.74
N ALA A 51 0.29 -10.51 -10.14
CA ALA A 51 -0.91 -9.68 -10.21
C ALA A 51 -1.35 -9.16 -8.83
N GLN A 52 -1.13 -9.92 -7.76
CA GLN A 52 -1.40 -9.50 -6.39
C GLN A 52 -0.50 -8.34 -5.97
N VAL A 53 0.79 -8.40 -6.28
CA VAL A 53 1.74 -7.31 -6.01
C VAL A 53 1.38 -6.06 -6.82
N GLU A 54 1.11 -6.20 -8.12
CA GLU A 54 0.65 -5.09 -8.98
C GLU A 54 -0.62 -4.45 -8.42
N ARG A 55 -1.61 -5.26 -8.05
CA ARG A 55 -2.86 -4.79 -7.45
C ARG A 55 -2.64 -4.05 -6.13
N ALA A 56 -1.70 -4.50 -5.30
CA ALA A 56 -1.35 -3.78 -4.07
C ALA A 56 -0.83 -2.37 -4.36
N PHE A 57 -0.03 -2.19 -5.42
CA PHE A 57 0.40 -0.87 -5.88
C PHE A 57 -0.73 -0.05 -6.52
N GLU A 58 -1.65 -0.67 -7.27
CA GLU A 58 -2.85 -0.01 -7.80
C GLU A 58 -3.73 0.54 -6.66
N ASN A 59 -3.98 -0.29 -5.65
CA ASN A 59 -4.76 0.09 -4.45
C ASN A 59 -4.07 1.20 -3.66
N LEU A 60 -2.74 1.14 -3.54
CA LEU A 60 -1.93 2.20 -2.94
C LEU A 60 -2.07 3.52 -3.70
N LYS A 61 -1.91 3.50 -5.03
CA LYS A 61 -2.06 4.70 -5.87
C LYS A 61 -3.45 5.31 -5.75
N ALA A 62 -4.51 4.48 -5.74
CA ALA A 62 -5.87 4.96 -5.55
C ALA A 62 -6.07 5.63 -4.19
N THR A 63 -5.49 5.07 -3.13
CA THR A 63 -5.53 5.64 -1.77
C THR A 63 -4.77 6.96 -1.68
N LEU A 64 -3.58 7.05 -2.29
CA LEU A 64 -2.79 8.28 -2.37
C LEU A 64 -3.54 9.36 -3.16
N ALA A 65 -4.12 9.02 -4.31
CA ALA A 65 -4.86 9.94 -5.16
C ALA A 65 -6.08 10.54 -4.44
N ALA A 66 -6.75 9.78 -3.56
CA ALA A 66 -7.85 10.28 -2.74
C ALA A 66 -7.43 11.36 -1.73
N ALA A 67 -6.12 11.46 -1.41
CA ALA A 67 -5.53 12.54 -0.62
C ALA A 67 -4.88 13.64 -1.49
N GLY A 68 -4.99 13.57 -2.83
CA GLY A 68 -4.28 14.46 -3.75
C GLY A 68 -2.78 14.17 -3.85
N CYS A 69 -2.34 12.99 -3.44
CA CYS A 69 -0.93 12.58 -3.45
C CYS A 69 -0.64 11.61 -4.60
N THR A 70 0.65 11.45 -4.91
CA THR A 70 1.19 10.47 -5.86
C THR A 70 2.27 9.62 -5.19
N LEU A 71 2.90 8.69 -5.93
CA LEU A 71 4.04 7.93 -5.40
C LEU A 71 5.27 8.82 -5.13
N ASP A 72 5.40 9.97 -5.78
CA ASP A 72 6.49 10.94 -5.56
C ASP A 72 6.39 11.62 -4.19
N ASP A 73 5.24 11.54 -3.54
CA ASP A 73 5.02 12.07 -2.20
C ASP A 73 5.36 11.06 -1.09
N VAL A 74 5.65 9.81 -1.46
CA VAL A 74 5.98 8.74 -0.51
C VAL A 74 7.38 8.96 0.07
N LEU A 75 7.46 9.03 1.38
CA LEU A 75 8.71 9.25 2.13
C LEU A 75 9.29 7.93 2.66
N ASP A 76 8.42 7.07 3.19
CA ASP A 76 8.78 5.81 3.85
C ASP A 76 7.93 4.67 3.31
N VAL A 77 8.58 3.55 2.99
CA VAL A 77 7.95 2.31 2.53
C VAL A 77 8.37 1.18 3.47
N THR A 78 7.38 0.45 3.97
CA THR A 78 7.57 -0.85 4.63
C THR A 78 6.80 -1.91 3.87
N THR A 79 7.47 -2.99 3.47
CA THR A 79 6.83 -4.12 2.77
C THR A 79 6.92 -5.40 3.59
N PHE A 80 5.84 -6.17 3.62
CA PHE A 80 5.73 -7.43 4.32
C PHE A 80 5.49 -8.58 3.33
N HIS A 81 6.14 -9.71 3.57
CA HIS A 81 6.23 -10.84 2.64
C HIS A 81 6.00 -12.15 3.40
N THR A 82 5.14 -13.04 2.91
CA THR A 82 4.91 -14.36 3.54
C THR A 82 6.02 -15.37 3.27
N ASP A 83 6.72 -15.24 2.14
CA ASP A 83 7.84 -16.09 1.74
C ASP A 83 8.88 -15.27 0.92
N PRO A 84 9.59 -14.33 1.57
CA PRO A 84 10.46 -13.39 0.87
C PRO A 84 11.54 -14.07 0.01
N GLU A 85 12.03 -15.24 0.40
CA GLU A 85 13.05 -15.98 -0.36
C GLU A 85 12.56 -16.37 -1.76
N ARG A 86 11.26 -16.67 -1.92
CA ARG A 86 10.66 -17.05 -3.23
C ARG A 86 9.97 -15.89 -3.92
N GLN A 87 9.68 -14.81 -3.20
CA GLN A 87 8.85 -13.71 -3.67
C GLN A 87 9.66 -12.53 -4.24
N PHE A 88 10.89 -12.30 -3.75
CA PHE A 88 11.66 -11.10 -4.09
C PHE A 88 11.97 -10.94 -5.58
N ASP A 89 12.24 -12.04 -6.30
CA ASP A 89 12.50 -12.02 -7.75
C ASP A 89 11.29 -11.49 -8.55
N THR A 90 10.08 -11.64 -8.01
CA THR A 90 8.86 -11.07 -8.61
C THR A 90 8.63 -9.64 -8.14
N VAL A 91 8.82 -9.34 -6.84
CA VAL A 91 8.50 -8.02 -6.26
C VAL A 91 9.45 -6.92 -6.73
N LEU A 92 10.76 -7.20 -6.80
CA LEU A 92 11.78 -6.19 -7.14
C LEU A 92 11.53 -5.48 -8.49
N PRO A 93 11.30 -6.19 -9.62
CA PRO A 93 11.03 -5.52 -10.89
C PRO A 93 9.70 -4.73 -10.87
N ILE A 94 8.67 -5.23 -10.20
CA ILE A 94 7.38 -4.52 -10.06
C ILE A 94 7.58 -3.21 -9.29
N LYS A 95 8.23 -3.28 -8.12
CA LYS A 95 8.56 -2.10 -7.31
C LYS A 95 9.38 -1.09 -8.11
N ALA A 96 10.35 -1.55 -8.90
CA ALA A 96 11.20 -0.67 -9.71
C ALA A 96 10.41 0.08 -10.80
N ARG A 97 9.33 -0.52 -11.35
CA ARG A 97 8.43 0.17 -12.28
C ARG A 97 7.56 1.25 -11.61
N HIS A 98 7.23 1.07 -10.33
CA HIS A 98 6.41 2.02 -9.58
C HIS A 98 7.21 3.15 -8.96
N PHE A 99 8.43 2.88 -8.50
CA PHE A 99 9.38 3.86 -7.98
C PHE A 99 10.58 3.97 -8.92
N ASP A 100 10.32 4.45 -10.14
CA ASP A 100 11.30 4.49 -11.24
C ASP A 100 12.20 5.73 -11.23
N THR A 101 11.89 6.71 -10.40
CA THR A 101 12.55 8.03 -10.39
C THR A 101 13.27 8.28 -9.06
N LYS A 102 14.47 8.90 -9.14
CA LYS A 102 15.25 9.32 -7.96
C LYS A 102 14.81 10.72 -7.47
N PRO A 103 14.92 11.01 -6.16
CA PRO A 103 15.37 10.11 -5.10
C PRO A 103 14.32 9.04 -4.78
N TYR A 104 14.77 7.80 -4.55
CA TYR A 104 13.88 6.72 -4.13
C TYR A 104 13.43 6.89 -2.67
N PRO A 105 12.26 6.36 -2.27
CA PRO A 105 11.83 6.41 -0.87
C PRO A 105 12.72 5.55 0.04
N ALA A 106 12.71 5.82 1.34
CA ALA A 106 13.25 4.89 2.33
C ALA A 106 12.50 3.56 2.25
N TRP A 107 13.19 2.42 2.42
CA TRP A 107 12.57 1.11 2.28
C TRP A 107 13.05 0.09 3.30
N THR A 108 12.10 -0.52 4.00
CA THR A 108 12.30 -1.68 4.88
C THR A 108 11.46 -2.86 4.37
N ALA A 109 12.06 -4.06 4.26
CA ALA A 109 11.35 -5.27 3.86
C ALA A 109 11.47 -6.36 4.94
N LEU A 110 10.35 -7.01 5.27
CA LEU A 110 10.24 -7.95 6.37
C LEU A 110 9.56 -9.25 5.94
N GLY A 111 10.12 -10.38 6.33
CA GLY A 111 9.40 -11.66 6.32
C GLY A 111 8.44 -11.75 7.50
N VAL A 112 7.19 -12.13 7.25
CA VAL A 112 6.14 -12.27 8.26
C VAL A 112 5.42 -13.60 8.10
N THR A 113 4.76 -14.06 9.16
CA THR A 113 4.10 -15.37 9.14
C THR A 113 2.67 -15.34 8.61
N TRP A 114 2.03 -14.17 8.52
CA TRP A 114 0.63 -14.06 8.10
C TRP A 114 0.23 -12.62 7.71
N LEU A 115 -0.55 -12.48 6.63
CA LEU A 115 -1.11 -11.21 6.13
C LEU A 115 -2.59 -11.37 5.73
N ALA A 116 -3.45 -11.88 6.62
CA ALA A 116 -4.90 -11.97 6.36
C ALA A 116 -5.34 -12.69 5.07
N GLY A 117 -4.54 -13.65 4.58
CA GLY A 117 -4.80 -14.40 3.34
C GLY A 117 -4.15 -13.80 2.09
N PHE A 118 -3.36 -12.74 2.25
CA PHE A 118 -2.49 -12.17 1.22
C PHE A 118 -1.04 -12.63 1.44
N ASP A 119 -0.21 -12.41 0.41
CA ASP A 119 1.20 -12.77 0.40
C ASP A 119 2.15 -11.57 0.37
N PHE A 120 1.62 -10.41 0.00
CA PHE A 120 2.34 -9.13 -0.04
C PHE A 120 1.48 -7.99 0.53
N GLU A 121 2.10 -7.17 1.36
CA GLU A 121 1.50 -5.93 1.87
C GLU A 121 2.53 -4.79 1.79
N ILE A 122 2.08 -3.61 1.34
CA ILE A 122 2.88 -2.38 1.32
C ILE A 122 2.24 -1.31 2.20
N LYS A 123 2.99 -0.83 3.19
CA LYS A 123 2.61 0.26 4.08
C LYS A 123 3.48 1.47 3.80
N VAL A 124 2.88 2.66 3.70
CA VAL A 124 3.62 3.88 3.41
C VAL A 124 3.27 5.04 4.34
N ILE A 125 4.20 5.98 4.42
CA ILE A 125 3.95 7.35 4.89
C ILE A 125 4.30 8.30 3.74
N ALA A 126 3.39 9.22 3.43
CA ALA A 126 3.59 10.24 2.42
C ALA A 126 3.47 11.65 3.04
N ARG A 127 4.10 12.63 2.41
CA ARG A 127 3.76 14.03 2.64
C ARG A 127 2.49 14.38 1.87
N ILE A 128 1.72 15.33 2.38
CA ILE A 128 0.61 15.92 1.64
C ILE A 128 1.08 17.30 1.16
N PRO A 129 1.01 17.58 -0.15
CA PRO A 129 1.36 18.89 -0.71
C PRO A 129 0.56 20.06 -0.13
#